data_AF-A0A9J9HD73-F1
#
_entry.id   AF-A0A9J9HD73-F1
#
_cell.length_a   1.000
_cell.length_b   1.000
_cell.length_c   1.000
_cell.angle_alpha   90.00
_cell.angle_beta   90.00
_cell.angle_gamma   90.00
#
_symmetry.space_group_name_H-M   'P 1'
#
loop_
_entity.id
_entity.type
_entity.pdbx_description
1 polymer ?
#
loop_
_entity_poly.entity_id
_entity_poly.type
_entity_poly.pdbx_seq_one_letter_code
_entity_poly.pdbx_strand_id
1 'polypeptide(L)'
;MLAETVDGDAAAVAELRALFLASATRHVAALSRADGVAAWRDEALKLQGLAASFGMVELMAAAARAADAGPDPLLLDAVADALAACR
;
A
#
# COMPACT_ATOMS: atom_id res chain seq x y z
N MET A 1 29.72 20.55 13.22
CA MET A 1 29.10 20.27 11.90
C MET A 1 28.38 18.93 12.03
N LEU A 2 27.17 18.92 12.58
CA LEU A 2 26.34 17.70 12.81
C LEU A 2 24.86 17.91 12.45
N ALA A 3 24.45 19.12 12.07
CA ALA A 3 23.07 19.41 11.70
C ALA A 3 22.76 18.95 10.26
N GLU A 4 23.69 19.16 9.32
CA GLU A 4 23.50 18.87 7.89
C GLU A 4 23.26 17.38 7.58
N THR A 5 23.66 16.46 8.46
CA THR A 5 23.43 15.02 8.28
C THR A 5 22.07 14.55 8.81
N VAL A 6 21.56 15.16 9.88
CA VAL A 6 20.27 14.77 10.48
C VAL A 6 19.09 15.29 9.66
N ASP A 7 19.21 16.48 9.09
CA ASP A 7 18.18 17.05 8.21
C ASP A 7 18.05 16.27 6.88
N GLY A 8 19.17 15.76 6.35
CA GLY A 8 19.18 14.93 5.15
C GLY A 8 18.48 13.58 5.34
N ASP A 9 18.73 12.91 6.46
CA ASP A 9 18.11 11.63 6.80
C ASP A 9 16.59 11.78 7.00
N ALA A 10 16.15 12.86 7.66
CA ALA A 10 14.73 13.15 7.83
C ALA A 10 14.02 13.44 6.49
N ALA A 11 14.67 14.17 5.58
CA ALA A 11 14.14 14.46 4.25
C ALA A 11 14.03 13.17 3.39
N ALA A 12 15.05 12.31 3.44
CA ALA A 12 15.05 11.04 2.70
C ALA A 12 13.94 10.09 3.18
N VAL A 13 13.71 10.00 4.50
CA VAL A 13 12.61 9.21 5.08
C VAL A 13 11.25 9.77 4.65
N ALA A 14 11.08 11.09 4.63
CA ALA A 14 9.85 11.73 4.18
C ALA A 14 9.56 11.45 2.69
N GLU A 15 10.59 11.51 1.84
CA GLU A 15 10.49 11.19 0.41
C GLU A 15 10.11 9.72 0.20
N LEU A 16 10.79 8.78 0.88
CA LEU A 16 10.46 7.35 0.83
C LEU A 16 9.01 7.08 1.24
N ARG A 17 8.53 7.75 2.29
CA ARG A 17 7.13 7.64 2.72
C ARG A 17 6.17 8.17 1.67
N ALA A 18 6.49 9.30 1.04
CA ALA A 18 5.67 9.86 -0.04
C ALA A 18 5.60 8.91 -1.26
N LEU A 19 6.73 8.32 -1.64
CA LEU A 19 6.80 7.31 -2.71
C LEU A 19 5.99 6.06 -2.38
N PHE A 20 6.08 5.57 -1.14
CA PHE A 20 5.24 4.46 -0.67
C PHE A 20 3.76 4.78 -0.80
N LEU A 21 3.30 5.92 -0.27
CA LEU A 21 1.89 6.32 -0.30
C LEU A 21 1.38 6.48 -1.74
N ALA A 22 2.19 7.08 -2.62
CA ALA A 22 1.86 7.21 -4.04
C ALA A 22 1.72 5.84 -4.72
N SER A 23 2.66 4.93 -4.47
CA SER A 23 2.64 3.58 -5.03
C SER A 23 1.44 2.77 -4.52
N ALA A 24 1.20 2.77 -3.21
CA ALA A 24 0.06 2.08 -2.61
C ALA A 24 -1.27 2.63 -3.15
N THR A 25 -1.42 3.95 -3.28
CA THR A 25 -2.60 4.58 -3.88
C THR A 25 -2.84 4.10 -5.31
N ARG A 26 -1.77 3.95 -6.11
CA ARG A 26 -1.88 3.42 -7.47
C ARG A 26 -2.36 1.97 -7.50
N HIS A 27 -1.89 1.12 -6.58
CA HIS A 27 -2.34 -0.27 -6.46
C HIS A 27 -3.81 -0.37 -6.05
N VAL A 28 -4.27 0.44 -5.09
CA VAL A 28 -5.70 0.49 -4.71
C VAL A 28 -6.57 0.93 -5.88
N ALA A 29 -6.14 1.94 -6.63
CA ALA A 29 -6.84 2.36 -7.83
C ALA A 29 -6.82 1.29 -8.95
N ALA A 30 -5.78 0.47 -9.03
CA ALA A 30 -5.72 -0.64 -9.98
C ALA A 30 -6.64 -1.80 -9.56
N LEU A 31 -6.72 -2.13 -8.26
CA LEU A 31 -7.70 -3.06 -7.72
C LEU A 31 -9.13 -2.66 -8.07
N SER A 32 -9.48 -1.37 -7.94
CA SER A 32 -10.81 -0.87 -8.28
C SER A 32 -11.18 -0.98 -9.77
N ARG A 33 -10.20 -1.25 -10.65
CA ARG A 33 -10.37 -1.41 -12.10
C ARG A 33 -9.95 -2.79 -12.58
N ALA A 34 -9.72 -3.74 -11.68
CA ALA A 34 -9.23 -5.04 -12.05
C ALA A 34 -10.31 -5.85 -12.80
N ASP A 35 -10.01 -6.26 -14.03
CA ASP A 35 -10.91 -7.09 -14.82
C ASP A 35 -10.76 -8.57 -14.44
N GLY A 36 -11.49 -8.96 -13.40
CA GLY A 36 -11.62 -10.35 -12.95
C GLY A 36 -10.64 -10.76 -11.85
N VAL A 37 -10.80 -12.01 -11.40
CA VAL A 37 -10.15 -12.55 -10.20
C VAL A 37 -8.62 -12.56 -10.29
N ALA A 38 -8.06 -12.91 -11.46
CA ALA A 38 -6.62 -12.99 -11.64
C ALA A 38 -5.94 -11.62 -11.54
N ALA A 39 -6.45 -10.62 -12.28
CA ALA A 39 -5.92 -9.26 -12.24
C ALA A 39 -6.04 -8.65 -10.83
N TRP A 40 -7.16 -8.91 -10.15
CA TRP A 40 -7.38 -8.49 -8.77
C TRP A 40 -6.36 -9.11 -7.81
N ARG A 41 -6.20 -10.45 -7.86
CA ARG A 41 -5.28 -11.17 -7.00
C ARG A 41 -3.84 -10.73 -7.20
N ASP A 42 -3.41 -10.58 -8.45
CA ASP A 42 -2.05 -10.12 -8.76
C ASP A 42 -1.77 -8.72 -8.20
N GLU A 43 -2.73 -7.81 -8.32
CA GLU A 43 -2.58 -6.45 -7.81
C GLU A 43 -2.63 -6.40 -6.27
N ALA A 44 -3.48 -7.21 -5.64
CA ALA A 44 -3.56 -7.35 -4.19
C ALA A 44 -2.24 -7.90 -3.61
N LEU A 45 -1.62 -8.90 -4.25
CA LEU A 45 -0.34 -9.45 -3.84
C LEU A 45 0.80 -8.42 -3.94
N LYS A 46 0.82 -7.59 -4.98
CA LYS A 46 1.79 -6.49 -5.11
C LYS A 46 1.63 -5.48 -3.96
N LEU A 47 0.39 -5.10 -3.66
CA LEU A 47 0.10 -4.20 -2.54
C LEU A 47 0.50 -4.81 -1.19
N GLN A 48 0.24 -6.11 -0.99
CA GLN A 48 0.65 -6.83 0.21
C GLN A 48 2.17 -6.80 0.39
N GLY A 49 2.95 -7.08 -0.66
CA GLY A 49 4.41 -7.04 -0.61
C GLY A 49 4.98 -5.63 -0.36
N LEU A 50 4.36 -4.62 -0.98
CA LEU A 50 4.71 -3.22 -0.74
C LEU A 50 4.46 -2.83 0.73
N ALA A 51 3.29 -3.16 1.27
CA ALA A 51 2.95 -2.88 2.66
C ALA A 51 3.90 -3.60 3.65
N ALA A 52 4.26 -4.86 3.37
CA ALA A 52 5.21 -5.62 4.16
C ALA A 52 6.60 -4.95 4.21
N SER A 53 7.05 -4.38 3.10
CA SER A 53 8.36 -3.72 3.00
C SER A 53 8.48 -2.48 3.90
N PHE A 54 7.36 -1.84 4.23
CA PHE A 54 7.28 -0.66 5.11
C PHE A 54 6.74 -0.98 6.50
N GLY A 55 6.51 -2.25 6.83
CA GLY A 55 5.96 -2.67 8.13
C GLY A 55 4.50 -2.26 8.37
N MET A 56 3.74 -2.00 7.31
CA MET A 56 2.33 -1.59 7.40
C MET A 56 1.42 -2.81 7.56
N VAL A 57 1.35 -3.32 8.79
CA VAL A 57 0.68 -4.61 9.12
C VAL A 57 -0.79 -4.63 8.71
N GLU A 58 -1.56 -3.58 9.03
CA GLU A 58 -3.00 -3.54 8.73
C GLU A 58 -3.28 -3.51 7.22
N LEU A 59 -2.53 -2.71 6.46
CA LEU A 59 -2.63 -2.67 5.01
C LEU A 59 -2.20 -3.99 4.37
N MET A 60 -1.12 -4.60 4.89
CA MET A 60 -0.66 -5.92 4.45
C MET A 60 -1.74 -6.99 4.67
N ALA A 61 -2.40 -7.00 5.83
CA ALA A 61 -3.45 -7.94 6.15
C ALA A 61 -4.71 -7.72 5.30
N ALA A 62 -5.12 -6.48 5.06
CA ALA A 62 -6.24 -6.16 4.18
C ALA A 62 -5.97 -6.61 2.73
N ALA A 63 -4.77 -6.34 2.21
CA ALA A 63 -4.37 -6.76 0.87
C ALA A 63 -4.29 -8.29 0.75
N ALA A 64 -3.80 -9.00 1.78
CA ALA A 64 -3.80 -10.47 1.80
C ALA A 64 -5.22 -11.05 1.72
N ARG A 65 -6.16 -10.51 2.49
CA ARG A 65 -7.58 -10.92 2.42
C ARG A 65 -8.18 -10.68 1.04
N ALA A 66 -7.88 -9.53 0.43
CA ALA A 66 -8.30 -9.24 -0.95
C ALA A 66 -7.72 -10.26 -1.94
N ALA A 67 -6.44 -10.62 -1.83
CA ALA A 67 -5.79 -11.59 -2.71
C ALA A 67 -6.41 -13.01 -2.62
N ASP A 68 -6.86 -13.41 -1.44
CA ASP A 68 -7.42 -14.75 -1.20
C ASP A 68 -8.90 -14.88 -1.56
N ALA A 69 -9.70 -13.84 -1.35
CA ALA A 69 -11.16 -13.90 -1.61
C ALA A 69 -11.54 -13.57 -3.06
N GLY A 70 -10.78 -12.72 -3.74
CA GLY A 70 -11.15 -12.18 -5.05
C GLY A 70 -11.92 -10.85 -4.97
N PRO A 71 -12.47 -10.34 -6.10
CA PRO A 71 -13.09 -9.03 -6.18
C PRO A 71 -14.33 -8.93 -5.28
N ASP A 72 -14.26 -8.06 -4.28
CA ASP A 72 -15.37 -7.73 -3.38
C ASP A 72 -15.28 -6.23 -3.04
N PRO A 73 -16.34 -5.43 -3.26
CA PRO A 73 -16.36 -4.03 -2.89
C PRO A 73 -16.02 -3.77 -1.41
N LEU A 74 -16.44 -4.65 -0.49
CA LEU A 74 -16.13 -4.49 0.93
C LEU A 74 -14.64 -4.71 1.22
N LEU A 75 -13.98 -5.57 0.46
CA LEU A 75 -12.53 -5.75 0.56
C LEU A 75 -11.77 -4.59 -0.07
N LEU A 76 -12.30 -3.99 -1.15
CA LEU A 76 -11.74 -2.77 -1.72
C LEU A 76 -11.80 -1.61 -0.73
N ASP A 77 -12.95 -1.41 -0.09
CA ASP A 77 -13.16 -0.37 0.93
C ASP A 77 -12.21 -0.61 2.13
N ALA A 78 -12.12 -1.85 2.62
CA ALA A 78 -11.21 -2.18 3.71
C ALA A 78 -9.73 -1.92 3.37
N VAL A 79 -9.32 -2.16 2.13
CA VAL A 79 -7.96 -1.84 1.65
C VAL A 79 -7.75 -0.33 1.56
N ALA A 80 -8.74 0.41 1.06
CA ALA A 80 -8.68 1.87 0.96
C ALA A 80 -8.62 2.54 2.34
N ASP A 81 -9.41 2.06 3.31
CA ASP A 81 -9.42 2.53 4.70
C ASP A 81 -8.07 2.26 5.38
N ALA A 82 -7.51 1.05 5.22
CA ALA A 82 -6.20 0.73 5.76
C ALA A 82 -5.09 1.63 5.18
N LEU A 83 -5.16 1.96 3.88
CA LEU A 83 -4.24 2.91 3.26
C LEU A 83 -4.44 4.35 3.77
N ALA A 84 -5.68 4.78 4.00
CA ALA A 84 -5.96 6.09 4.56
C ALA A 84 -5.37 6.25 5.97
N ALA A 85 -5.39 5.19 6.78
CA ALA A 85 -4.77 5.15 8.11
C ALA A 85 -3.23 5.20 8.09
N CYS A 86 -2.58 4.94 6.95
CA CYS A 86 -1.12 5.07 6.81
C CYS A 86 -0.63 6.52 6.70
N ARG A 87 -1.51 7.51 6.54
CA ARG A 87 -1.18 8.91 6.24
C ARG A 87 -0.79 9.73 7.44
#